data_AF-A0A7S2T125-F1
#
_entry.id   AF-A0A7S2T125-F1
#
_cell.length_a   1.000
_cell.length_b   1.000
_cell.length_c   1.000
_cell.angle_alpha   90.00
_cell.angle_beta   90.00
_cell.angle_gamma   90.00
#
_symmetry.space_group_name_H-M   'P 1'
#
loop_
_entity.id
_entity.type
_entity.pdbx_description
1 polymer ?
#
loop_
_entity_poly.entity_id
_entity_poly.type
_entity_poly.pdbx_seq_one_letter_code
_entity_poly.pdbx_strand_id
1 'polypeptide(L)'
;GKTVIRSCTKLNYGQAQEIIEGKALSSAPKVHQHTVKEISGDVKLLDKIAKRLRAQRFERGALTLNIPRVSIVLGEDMTPIGAKQYVQRDSNYLVEEFMLLANRRVALFISEKVPSAALLRRHPPPHRRKIEGLVKMTDKMNLSIDVSSSGAIHESLERIRSEVDASTFYAVVLLATKPMQTAMYFCTGAPAYQEQSSKWRHYALAFDHYTHFTSPIRRYADVVVHRLLVDILAREGEGKKKTKGSKKGKVFESTGKGGQGPWGAKFTEELIDQCDHCNKQKLAAKAVQDSSIKIYLALWLQKESYETEAVILDLNGPKWMGVFVPEFGMEFVLYWREERRFKARWDSTSKKMNVCALESTKENEPLLRLENFQTVRVSLVSAFDKRSCANEITAKLVI
;
A
#
# COMPACT_ATOMS: atom_id res chain seq x y z
N GLY A 1 -4.06 -21.52 19.72
CA GLY A 1 -4.75 -22.76 19.29
C GLY A 1 -6.11 -22.40 18.72
N LYS A 2 -6.86 -23.38 18.21
CA LYS A 2 -8.25 -23.17 17.75
C LYS A 2 -9.14 -22.78 18.94
N THR A 3 -10.09 -21.88 18.70
CA THR A 3 -11.04 -21.40 19.70
C THR A 3 -12.44 -21.30 19.08
N VAL A 4 -13.44 -21.12 19.94
CA VAL A 4 -14.82 -20.77 19.54
C VAL A 4 -15.12 -19.39 20.15
N ILE A 5 -15.67 -18.48 19.34
CA ILE A 5 -16.00 -17.12 19.77
C ILE A 5 -17.43 -16.76 19.36
N ARG A 6 -18.04 -15.82 20.09
CA ARG A 6 -19.30 -15.17 19.71
C ARG A 6 -19.07 -13.66 19.74
N SER A 7 -19.00 -13.02 18.58
CA SER A 7 -18.82 -11.58 18.49
C SER A 7 -20.01 -10.85 19.13
N CYS A 8 -19.75 -9.99 20.10
CA CYS A 8 -20.78 -9.26 20.84
C CYS A 8 -21.33 -8.05 20.09
N THR A 9 -20.58 -7.52 19.11
CA THR A 9 -20.99 -6.38 18.28
C THR A 9 -20.19 -6.30 16.98
N LYS A 10 -20.74 -5.63 15.96
CA LYS A 10 -20.05 -5.28 14.71
C LYS A 10 -19.92 -3.76 14.61
N LEU A 11 -18.72 -3.26 14.90
CA LEU A 11 -18.39 -1.83 14.75
C LEU A 11 -17.89 -1.52 13.34
N ASN A 12 -18.26 -0.36 12.83
CA ASN A 12 -17.56 0.24 11.68
C ASN A 12 -16.39 1.14 12.16
N TYR A 13 -15.48 1.50 11.25
CA TYR A 13 -14.32 2.35 11.61
C TYR A 13 -14.72 3.73 12.12
N GLY A 14 -15.84 4.31 11.67
CA GLY A 14 -16.35 5.58 12.17
C GLY A 14 -16.74 5.51 13.64
N GLN A 15 -17.53 4.49 14.02
CA GLN A 15 -17.91 4.24 15.42
C GLN A 15 -16.69 3.96 16.30
N ALA A 16 -15.75 3.14 15.81
CA ALA A 16 -14.51 2.90 16.55
C ALA A 16 -13.69 4.18 16.74
N GLN A 17 -13.67 5.07 15.72
CA GLN A 17 -13.01 6.36 15.81
C GLN A 17 -13.68 7.29 16.85
N GLU A 18 -15.01 7.37 16.82
CA GLU A 18 -15.79 8.13 17.80
C GLU A 18 -15.50 7.66 19.23
N ILE A 19 -15.43 6.34 19.46
CA ILE A 19 -15.05 5.75 20.74
C ILE A 19 -13.64 6.19 21.16
N ILE A 20 -12.65 6.09 20.26
CA ILE A 20 -11.26 6.48 20.53
C ILE A 20 -11.18 7.96 20.92
N GLU A 21 -11.90 8.83 20.21
CA GLU A 21 -11.96 10.28 20.46
C GLU A 21 -12.82 10.65 21.67
N GLY A 22 -13.56 9.71 22.25
CA GLY A 22 -14.47 9.96 23.36
C GLY A 22 -15.73 10.75 22.97
N LYS A 23 -16.09 10.75 21.68
CA LYS A 23 -17.29 11.39 21.16
C LYS A 23 -18.53 10.51 21.35
N ALA A 24 -19.69 11.13 21.31
CA ALA A 24 -20.96 10.40 21.24
C ALA A 24 -21.02 9.60 19.93
N LEU A 25 -21.54 8.38 20.01
CA LEU A 25 -21.70 7.51 18.84
C LEU A 25 -22.76 8.09 17.90
N SER A 26 -22.41 8.26 16.62
CA SER A 26 -23.34 8.74 15.58
C SER A 26 -24.46 7.74 15.30
N SER A 27 -24.24 6.45 15.59
CA SER A 27 -25.22 5.38 15.47
C SER A 27 -24.99 4.32 16.53
N ALA A 28 -26.06 3.91 17.21
CA ALA A 28 -25.99 2.86 18.23
C ALA A 28 -25.69 1.50 17.59
N PRO A 29 -24.56 0.85 17.93
CA PRO A 29 -24.27 -0.49 17.43
C PRO A 29 -25.22 -1.50 18.07
N LYS A 30 -25.56 -2.55 17.32
CA LYS A 30 -26.22 -3.72 17.89
C LYS A 30 -25.23 -4.42 18.81
N VAL A 31 -25.57 -4.55 20.10
CA VAL A 31 -24.75 -5.20 21.11
C VAL A 31 -25.54 -6.33 21.77
N HIS A 32 -24.87 -7.45 21.99
CA HIS A 32 -25.42 -8.60 22.72
C HIS A 32 -24.48 -8.96 23.87
N GLN A 33 -25.06 -9.33 25.03
CA GLN A 33 -24.34 -9.86 26.22
C GLN A 33 -23.37 -8.89 26.93
N HIS A 34 -23.10 -7.73 26.36
CA HIS A 34 -22.17 -6.72 26.89
C HIS A 34 -22.77 -5.31 26.77
N THR A 35 -22.15 -4.35 27.44
CA THR A 35 -22.54 -2.94 27.34
C THR A 35 -21.63 -2.17 26.36
N VAL A 36 -22.17 -1.11 25.76
CA VAL A 36 -21.39 -0.19 24.92
C VAL A 36 -20.22 0.42 25.72
N LYS A 37 -20.39 0.64 27.02
CA LYS A 37 -19.36 1.21 27.90
C LYS A 37 -18.17 0.28 28.06
N GLU A 38 -18.39 -1.02 28.30
CA GLU A 38 -17.33 -2.02 28.39
C GLU A 38 -16.56 -2.14 27.08
N ILE A 39 -17.27 -2.30 25.96
CA ILE A 39 -16.68 -2.38 24.63
C ILE A 39 -15.85 -1.12 24.32
N SER A 40 -16.37 0.05 24.70
CA SER A 40 -15.65 1.31 24.53
C SER A 40 -14.36 1.36 25.36
N GLY A 41 -14.38 0.81 26.57
CA GLY A 41 -13.21 0.64 27.41
C GLY A 41 -12.13 -0.23 26.74
N ASP A 42 -12.53 -1.38 26.20
CA ASP A 42 -11.63 -2.30 25.51
C ASP A 42 -11.04 -1.68 24.24
N VAL A 43 -11.84 -1.00 23.42
CA VAL A 43 -11.36 -0.31 22.21
C VAL A 43 -10.33 0.76 22.56
N LYS A 44 -10.55 1.56 23.61
CA LYS A 44 -9.59 2.57 24.08
C LYS A 44 -8.30 1.93 24.60
N LEU A 45 -8.38 0.79 25.27
CA LEU A 45 -7.20 0.05 25.73
C LEU A 45 -6.40 -0.50 24.53
N LEU A 46 -7.09 -1.09 23.56
CA LEU A 46 -6.47 -1.61 22.33
C LEU A 46 -5.83 -0.49 21.51
N ASP A 47 -6.45 0.69 21.41
CA ASP A 47 -5.87 1.87 20.76
C ASP A 47 -4.55 2.30 21.41
N LYS A 48 -4.53 2.39 22.75
CA LYS A 48 -3.30 2.72 23.51
C LYS A 48 -2.18 1.73 23.22
N ILE A 49 -2.49 0.43 23.15
CA ILE A 49 -1.52 -0.62 22.83
C ILE A 49 -1.06 -0.48 21.37
N ALA A 50 -1.99 -0.29 20.43
CA ALA A 50 -1.68 -0.14 19.01
C ALA A 50 -0.76 1.05 18.74
N LYS A 51 -1.00 2.20 19.37
CA LYS A 51 -0.12 3.38 19.27
C LYS A 51 1.32 3.08 19.72
N ARG A 52 1.48 2.32 20.81
CA ARG A 52 2.82 1.88 21.27
C ARG A 52 3.47 0.88 20.31
N LEU A 53 2.71 -0.10 19.81
CA LEU A 53 3.21 -1.06 18.83
C LEU A 53 3.66 -0.36 17.54
N ARG A 54 2.88 0.62 17.08
CA ARG A 54 3.17 1.43 15.91
C ARG A 54 4.46 2.24 16.10
N ALA A 55 4.59 2.96 17.22
CA ALA A 55 5.80 3.72 17.54
C ALA A 55 7.04 2.82 17.53
N GLN A 56 7.00 1.68 18.21
CA GLN A 56 8.10 0.71 18.23
C GLN A 56 8.42 0.13 16.83
N ARG A 57 7.42 -0.01 15.97
CA ARG A 57 7.60 -0.50 14.60
C ARG A 57 8.37 0.52 13.75
N PHE A 58 8.06 1.80 13.87
CA PHE A 58 8.77 2.86 13.17
C PHE A 58 10.17 3.10 13.74
N GLU A 59 10.36 3.02 15.06
CA GLU A 59 11.68 3.05 15.71
C GLU A 59 12.61 1.92 15.20
N ARG A 60 12.05 0.77 14.81
CA ARG A 60 12.79 -0.34 14.19
C ARG A 60 13.06 -0.15 12.70
N GLY A 61 12.71 1.01 12.13
CA GLY A 61 12.97 1.37 10.74
C GLY A 61 11.88 0.93 9.75
N ALA A 62 10.61 0.86 10.17
CA ALA A 62 9.51 0.66 9.23
C ALA A 62 9.29 1.89 8.34
N LEU A 63 8.75 1.63 7.14
CA LEU A 63 8.45 2.63 6.13
C LEU A 63 6.96 2.59 5.79
N THR A 64 6.34 3.77 5.75
CA THR A 64 5.01 3.94 5.18
C THR A 64 5.06 4.90 4.00
N LEU A 65 4.44 4.49 2.89
CA LEU A 65 4.31 5.29 1.67
C LEU A 65 2.82 5.45 1.36
N ASN A 66 2.15 6.19 2.24
CA ASN A 66 0.70 6.39 2.17
C ASN A 66 0.37 7.55 1.24
N ILE A 67 -0.05 7.19 0.04
CA ILE A 67 -0.68 8.12 -0.90
C ILE A 67 -2.18 8.11 -0.61
N PRO A 68 -2.85 9.29 -0.60
CA PRO A 68 -4.29 9.39 -0.65
C PRO A 68 -4.90 8.43 -1.68
N ARG A 69 -6.04 7.84 -1.37
CA ARG A 69 -6.77 7.03 -2.35
C ARG A 69 -8.11 7.65 -2.60
N VAL A 70 -8.55 7.66 -3.85
CA VAL A 70 -9.94 8.02 -4.16
C VAL A 70 -10.89 6.89 -3.74
N SER A 71 -12.02 7.28 -3.17
CA SER A 71 -13.21 6.46 -2.94
C SER A 71 -14.34 7.04 -3.76
N ILE A 72 -14.90 6.24 -4.65
CA ILE A 72 -16.08 6.64 -5.42
C ILE A 72 -17.32 6.58 -4.53
N VAL A 73 -18.16 7.60 -4.61
CA VAL A 73 -19.48 7.65 -3.98
C VAL A 73 -20.50 7.24 -5.04
N LEU A 74 -21.24 6.18 -4.75
CA LEU A 74 -22.28 5.64 -5.63
C LEU A 74 -23.66 6.05 -5.11
N GLY A 75 -24.56 6.34 -6.04
CA GLY A 75 -25.99 6.48 -5.77
C GLY A 75 -26.68 5.13 -5.57
N GLU A 76 -27.99 5.16 -5.37
CA GLU A 76 -28.80 3.95 -5.16
C GLU A 76 -28.78 2.99 -6.36
N ASP A 77 -28.67 3.54 -7.57
CA ASP A 77 -28.61 2.82 -8.84
C ASP A 77 -27.17 2.39 -9.24
N MET A 78 -26.22 2.49 -8.31
CA MET A 78 -24.79 2.23 -8.53
C MET A 78 -24.11 3.19 -9.53
N THR A 79 -24.76 4.30 -9.90
CA THR A 79 -24.09 5.34 -10.69
C THR A 79 -23.15 6.17 -9.82
N PRO A 80 -21.99 6.59 -10.33
CA PRO A 80 -21.08 7.42 -9.56
C PRO A 80 -21.63 8.85 -9.49
N ILE A 81 -21.78 9.35 -8.26
CA ILE A 81 -22.29 10.69 -7.92
C ILE A 81 -21.21 11.59 -7.30
N GLY A 82 -20.04 11.03 -6.98
CA GLY A 82 -18.94 11.79 -6.42
C GLY A 82 -17.68 10.97 -6.24
N ALA A 83 -16.60 11.65 -5.91
CA ALA A 83 -15.34 11.08 -5.48
C ALA A 83 -14.90 11.77 -4.19
N LYS A 84 -14.31 11.02 -3.26
CA LYS A 84 -13.74 11.58 -2.03
C LYS A 84 -12.44 10.90 -1.67
N GLN A 85 -11.58 11.61 -0.95
CA GLN A 85 -10.37 11.04 -0.40
C GLN A 85 -10.71 9.99 0.69
N TYR A 86 -10.12 8.81 0.59
CA TYR A 86 -10.10 7.81 1.65
C TYR A 86 -8.93 8.11 2.60
N VAL A 87 -9.27 8.58 3.79
CA VAL A 87 -8.31 8.92 4.84
C VAL A 87 -8.27 7.80 5.89
N GLN A 88 -7.08 7.29 6.18
CA GLN A 88 -6.87 6.36 7.28
C GLN A 88 -6.93 7.11 8.62
N ARG A 89 -7.59 6.52 9.61
CA ARG A 89 -7.72 7.07 10.97
C ARG A 89 -7.13 6.12 12.01
N ASP A 90 -7.06 6.56 13.26
CA ASP A 90 -6.58 5.75 14.40
C ASP A 90 -7.28 4.39 14.49
N SER A 91 -8.59 4.35 14.26
CA SER A 91 -9.34 3.09 14.20
C SER A 91 -8.84 2.11 13.13
N ASN A 92 -8.34 2.59 11.98
CA ASN A 92 -7.71 1.74 10.97
C ASN A 92 -6.35 1.22 11.47
N TYR A 93 -5.54 2.10 12.06
CA TYR A 93 -4.22 1.75 12.59
C TYR A 93 -4.30 0.78 13.77
N LEU A 94 -5.32 0.90 14.62
CA LEU A 94 -5.61 -0.05 15.68
C LEU A 94 -5.67 -1.47 15.13
N VAL A 95 -6.53 -1.71 14.14
CA VAL A 95 -6.67 -3.03 13.53
C VAL A 95 -5.39 -3.45 12.80
N GLU A 96 -4.75 -2.53 12.08
CA GLU A 96 -3.50 -2.79 11.35
C GLU A 96 -2.41 -3.37 12.26
N GLU A 97 -2.12 -2.75 13.40
CA GLU A 97 -1.01 -3.18 14.27
C GLU A 97 -1.24 -4.56 14.89
N PHE A 98 -2.47 -4.88 15.32
CA PHE A 98 -2.77 -6.21 15.84
C PHE A 98 -2.71 -7.29 14.74
N MET A 99 -3.16 -6.96 13.52
CA MET A 99 -3.04 -7.87 12.39
C MET A 99 -1.58 -8.12 12.00
N LEU A 100 -0.74 -7.08 11.97
CA LEU A 100 0.70 -7.19 11.73
C LEU A 100 1.38 -8.03 12.80
N LEU A 101 1.04 -7.82 14.08
CA LEU A 101 1.56 -8.60 15.19
C LEU A 101 1.21 -10.09 15.06
N ALA A 102 -0.06 -10.42 14.79
CA ALA A 102 -0.50 -11.80 14.59
C ALA A 102 0.22 -12.46 13.40
N ASN A 103 0.26 -11.77 12.27
CA ASN A 103 0.97 -12.23 11.07
C ASN A 103 2.46 -12.50 11.33
N ARG A 104 3.15 -11.58 12.02
CA ARG A 104 4.57 -11.72 12.37
C ARG A 104 4.81 -12.90 13.32
N ARG A 105 3.96 -13.08 14.33
CA ARG A 105 4.08 -14.18 15.30
C ARG A 105 3.86 -15.53 14.65
N VAL A 106 2.86 -15.65 13.77
CA VAL A 106 2.64 -16.88 13.00
C VAL A 106 3.80 -17.14 12.06
N ALA A 107 4.31 -16.13 11.35
CA ALA A 107 5.47 -16.27 10.46
C ALA A 107 6.69 -16.85 11.18
N LEU A 108 7.07 -16.26 12.32
CA LEU A 108 8.18 -16.74 13.14
C LEU A 108 7.97 -18.20 13.58
N PHE A 109 6.77 -18.51 14.07
CA PHE A 109 6.46 -19.85 14.57
C PHE A 109 6.54 -20.91 13.46
N ILE A 110 5.90 -20.68 12.30
CA ILE A 110 5.90 -21.68 11.23
C ILE A 110 7.29 -21.87 10.60
N SER A 111 8.08 -20.78 10.46
CA SER A 111 9.42 -20.87 9.89
C SER A 111 10.44 -21.50 10.83
N GLU A 112 10.27 -21.34 12.16
CA GLU A 112 11.09 -22.04 13.15
C GLU A 112 10.78 -23.54 13.19
N LYS A 113 9.49 -23.89 13.05
CA LYS A 113 9.03 -25.28 13.19
C LYS A 113 9.20 -26.11 11.92
N VAL A 114 9.04 -25.48 10.76
CA VAL A 114 9.12 -26.11 9.43
C VAL A 114 9.96 -25.21 8.50
N PRO A 115 11.28 -25.06 8.77
CA PRO A 115 12.15 -24.16 8.02
C PRO A 115 12.28 -24.53 6.54
N SER A 116 12.11 -25.81 6.19
CA SER A 116 12.17 -26.31 4.81
C SER A 116 10.88 -26.10 4.00
N ALA A 117 9.77 -25.67 4.62
CA ALA A 117 8.49 -25.59 3.91
C ALA A 117 7.46 -24.66 4.58
N ALA A 118 7.87 -23.42 4.89
CA ALA A 118 6.97 -22.39 5.38
C ALA A 118 6.58 -21.41 4.26
N LEU A 119 5.28 -21.13 4.14
CA LEU A 119 4.77 -20.06 3.27
C LEU A 119 4.91 -18.72 3.99
N LEU A 120 5.83 -17.90 3.52
CA LEU A 120 6.09 -16.56 4.02
C LEU A 120 5.82 -15.51 2.93
N ARG A 121 5.90 -14.24 3.30
CA ARG A 121 5.76 -13.09 2.41
C ARG A 121 6.87 -12.09 2.66
N ARG A 122 7.71 -11.85 1.65
CA ARG A 122 8.83 -10.91 1.70
C ARG A 122 8.56 -9.64 0.91
N HIS A 123 9.37 -8.62 1.15
CA HIS A 123 9.39 -7.40 0.35
C HIS A 123 10.87 -7.05 0.12
N PRO A 124 11.40 -7.26 -1.09
CA PRO A 124 12.78 -6.91 -1.41
C PRO A 124 13.05 -5.41 -1.26
N PRO A 125 14.33 -4.98 -1.08
CA PRO A 125 14.69 -3.57 -1.10
C PRO A 125 14.43 -2.93 -2.47
N PRO A 126 14.40 -1.59 -2.58
CA PRO A 126 14.13 -0.89 -3.84
C PRO A 126 15.14 -1.20 -4.95
N HIS A 127 14.74 -0.99 -6.21
CA HIS A 127 15.68 -1.09 -7.34
C HIS A 127 16.74 0.01 -7.25
N ARG A 128 18.02 -0.38 -7.14
CA ARG A 128 19.16 0.54 -6.94
C ARG A 128 19.19 1.72 -7.92
N ARG A 129 19.13 1.46 -9.24
CA ARG A 129 19.14 2.53 -10.25
C ARG A 129 17.94 3.49 -10.13
N LYS A 130 16.76 2.98 -9.76
CA LYS A 130 15.55 3.80 -9.62
C LYS A 130 15.62 4.68 -8.38
N ILE A 131 16.16 4.16 -7.28
CA ILE A 131 16.27 4.94 -6.03
C ILE A 131 17.38 6.00 -6.12
N GLU A 132 18.47 5.74 -6.84
CA GLU A 132 19.45 6.78 -7.21
C GLU A 132 18.78 7.90 -8.05
N GLY A 133 17.83 7.54 -8.92
CA GLY A 133 17.02 8.50 -9.68
C GLY A 133 16.09 9.36 -8.81
N LEU A 134 15.51 8.77 -7.75
CA LEU A 134 14.70 9.49 -6.76
C LEU A 134 15.54 10.57 -6.06
N VAL A 135 16.72 10.21 -5.54
CA VAL A 135 17.63 11.15 -4.85
C VAL A 135 17.95 12.35 -5.74
N LYS A 136 18.37 12.10 -6.99
CA LYS A 136 18.66 13.17 -7.96
C LYS A 136 17.46 14.06 -8.29
N MET A 137 16.24 13.53 -8.16
CA MET A 137 15.02 14.27 -8.44
C MET A 137 14.62 15.14 -7.25
N THR A 138 14.70 14.62 -6.03
CA THR A 138 14.42 15.37 -4.80
C THR A 138 15.50 16.43 -4.54
N ASP A 139 16.77 16.15 -4.85
CA ASP A 139 17.86 17.14 -4.74
C ASP A 139 17.60 18.40 -5.59
N LYS A 140 16.99 18.24 -6.77
CA LYS A 140 16.60 19.38 -7.63
C LYS A 140 15.47 20.20 -7.05
N MET A 141 14.68 19.63 -6.15
CA MET A 141 13.67 20.34 -5.36
C MET A 141 14.25 20.95 -4.09
N ASN A 142 15.57 20.85 -3.88
CA ASN A 142 16.24 21.17 -2.62
C ASN A 142 15.73 20.32 -1.44
N LEU A 143 15.24 19.10 -1.72
CA LEU A 143 14.79 18.14 -0.72
C LEU A 143 15.77 16.96 -0.66
N SER A 144 16.53 16.87 0.42
CA SER A 144 17.40 15.71 0.65
C SER A 144 16.59 14.51 1.14
N ILE A 145 16.88 13.30 0.64
CA ILE A 145 16.28 12.06 1.12
C ILE A 145 17.37 11.01 1.39
N ASP A 146 17.43 10.48 2.61
CA ASP A 146 18.32 9.36 2.92
C ASP A 146 17.67 8.04 2.50
N VAL A 147 18.34 7.32 1.60
CA VAL A 147 17.89 6.04 1.03
C VAL A 147 18.68 4.84 1.58
N SER A 148 19.48 5.04 2.62
CA SER A 148 20.32 4.02 3.27
C SER A 148 19.50 2.84 3.83
N SER A 149 18.29 3.10 4.31
CA SER A 149 17.40 2.09 4.87
C SER A 149 15.93 2.49 4.74
N SER A 150 15.00 1.56 4.98
CA SER A 150 13.57 1.87 5.02
C SER A 150 13.21 2.90 6.09
N GLY A 151 13.88 2.84 7.25
CA GLY A 151 13.69 3.80 8.34
C GLY A 151 14.19 5.19 7.97
N ALA A 152 15.37 5.28 7.37
CA ALA A 152 15.94 6.55 6.92
C ALA A 152 15.08 7.25 5.86
N ILE A 153 14.49 6.48 4.93
CA ILE A 153 13.51 7.02 3.97
C ILE A 153 12.29 7.57 4.71
N HIS A 154 11.79 6.84 5.72
CA HIS A 154 10.63 7.28 6.49
C HIS A 154 10.90 8.56 7.27
N GLU A 155 12.02 8.64 7.98
CA GLU A 155 12.45 9.83 8.72
C GLU A 155 12.63 11.03 7.80
N SER A 156 13.23 10.81 6.62
CA SER A 156 13.36 11.85 5.59
C SER A 156 12.00 12.34 5.11
N LEU A 157 11.03 11.44 4.89
CA LEU A 157 9.67 11.81 4.49
C LEU A 157 8.94 12.57 5.59
N GLU A 158 9.06 12.17 6.86
CA GLU A 158 8.43 12.90 7.97
C GLU A 158 9.04 14.30 8.17
N ARG A 159 10.35 14.45 7.95
CA ARG A 159 10.98 15.78 7.89
C ARG A 159 10.41 16.60 6.73
N ILE A 160 10.40 16.06 5.51
CA ILE A 160 9.87 16.74 4.32
C ILE A 160 8.41 17.14 4.53
N ARG A 161 7.58 16.30 5.17
CA ARG A 161 6.18 16.61 5.51
C ARG A 161 6.03 17.93 6.27
N SER A 162 7.01 18.29 7.10
CA SER A 162 7.01 19.53 7.87
C SER A 162 7.58 20.75 7.13
N GLU A 163 8.31 20.52 6.02
CA GLU A 163 9.01 21.56 5.26
C GLU A 163 8.20 22.04 4.03
N VAL A 164 7.30 21.21 3.51
CA VAL A 164 6.56 21.49 2.27
C VAL A 164 5.04 21.40 2.45
N ASP A 165 4.29 21.95 1.50
CA ASP A 165 2.84 21.80 1.47
C ASP A 165 2.40 20.33 1.24
N ALA A 166 1.14 20.02 1.56
CA ALA A 166 0.62 18.66 1.47
C ALA A 166 0.68 18.07 0.06
N SER A 167 0.45 18.88 -0.97
CA SER A 167 0.44 18.44 -2.37
C SER A 167 1.85 18.02 -2.80
N THR A 168 2.84 18.86 -2.52
CA THR A 168 4.26 18.55 -2.75
C THR A 168 4.72 17.33 -1.96
N PHE A 169 4.34 17.23 -0.68
CA PHE A 169 4.65 16.06 0.15
C PHE A 169 4.14 14.76 -0.48
N TYR A 170 2.87 14.72 -0.91
CA TYR A 170 2.31 13.52 -1.54
C TYR A 170 2.93 13.21 -2.91
N ALA A 171 3.37 14.23 -3.67
CA ALA A 171 4.14 14.01 -4.88
C ALA A 171 5.48 13.32 -4.58
N VAL A 172 6.20 13.76 -3.54
CA VAL A 172 7.45 13.11 -3.09
C VAL A 172 7.19 11.69 -2.60
N VAL A 173 6.12 11.44 -1.84
CA VAL A 173 5.73 10.08 -1.42
C VAL A 173 5.44 9.21 -2.64
N LEU A 174 4.72 9.71 -3.64
CA LEU A 174 4.46 8.98 -4.88
C LEU A 174 5.77 8.63 -5.59
N LEU A 175 6.70 9.58 -5.75
CA LEU A 175 8.00 9.32 -6.33
C LEU A 175 8.78 8.25 -5.55
N ALA A 176 8.73 8.28 -4.22
CA ALA A 176 9.36 7.28 -3.37
C ALA A 176 8.75 5.86 -3.51
N THR A 177 7.52 5.73 -4.02
CA THR A 177 6.95 4.41 -4.35
C THR A 177 7.52 3.80 -5.64
N LYS A 178 7.93 4.61 -6.62
CA LYS A 178 8.35 4.15 -7.96
C LYS A 178 9.59 3.22 -7.94
N PRO A 179 10.58 3.40 -7.05
CA PRO A 179 11.70 2.47 -6.91
C PRO A 179 11.37 1.16 -6.19
N MET A 180 10.27 1.10 -5.44
CA MET A 180 9.93 -0.05 -4.59
C MET A 180 9.65 -1.30 -5.43
N GLN A 181 10.02 -2.46 -4.89
CA GLN A 181 9.71 -3.75 -5.50
C GLN A 181 8.36 -4.28 -5.01
N THR A 182 7.76 -5.20 -5.75
CA THR A 182 6.53 -5.85 -5.29
C THR A 182 6.84 -6.84 -4.18
N ALA A 183 6.05 -6.81 -3.10
CA ALA A 183 6.07 -7.85 -2.06
C ALA A 183 5.46 -9.16 -2.58
N MET A 184 6.13 -10.29 -2.31
CA MET A 184 5.82 -11.60 -2.88
C MET A 184 5.74 -12.68 -1.80
N TYR A 185 4.85 -13.65 -1.99
CA TYR A 185 4.86 -14.91 -1.27
C TYR A 185 6.02 -15.78 -1.74
N PHE A 186 6.56 -16.58 -0.83
CA PHE A 186 7.61 -17.54 -1.13
C PHE A 186 7.58 -18.71 -0.14
N CYS A 187 8.13 -19.84 -0.57
CA CYS A 187 8.42 -20.99 0.26
C CYS A 187 9.86 -20.90 0.80
N THR A 188 10.05 -21.08 2.10
CA THR A 188 11.40 -21.02 2.73
C THR A 188 12.35 -22.10 2.23
N GLY A 189 11.84 -23.25 1.77
CA GLY A 189 12.65 -24.32 1.18
C GLY A 189 12.96 -24.17 -0.30
N ALA A 190 12.52 -23.09 -0.96
CA ALA A 190 12.91 -22.89 -2.35
C ALA A 190 14.42 -22.63 -2.45
N PRO A 191 15.12 -23.12 -3.51
CA PRO A 191 16.57 -22.98 -3.62
C PRO A 191 17.09 -21.53 -3.50
N ALA A 192 16.30 -20.55 -3.92
CA ALA A 192 16.65 -19.13 -3.85
C ALA A 192 16.64 -18.55 -2.41
N TYR A 193 16.00 -19.22 -1.46
CA TYR A 193 15.74 -18.76 -0.09
C TYR A 193 16.28 -19.69 0.98
N GLN A 194 16.56 -20.94 0.62
CA GLN A 194 17.22 -21.92 1.47
C GLN A 194 18.55 -21.34 1.97
N GLU A 195 18.80 -21.48 3.28
CA GLU A 195 20.01 -21.00 3.98
C GLU A 195 20.27 -19.47 3.94
N GLN A 196 19.34 -18.67 3.39
CA GLN A 196 19.51 -17.23 3.24
C GLN A 196 18.39 -16.45 3.92
N SER A 197 18.30 -16.58 5.24
CA SER A 197 17.29 -15.90 6.07
C SER A 197 17.31 -14.37 5.95
N SER A 198 18.47 -13.78 5.62
CA SER A 198 18.60 -12.34 5.32
C SER A 198 17.73 -11.92 4.12
N LYS A 199 17.46 -12.83 3.18
CA LYS A 199 16.55 -12.62 2.04
C LYS A 199 15.09 -12.81 2.40
N TRP A 200 14.70 -13.15 3.63
CA TRP A 200 13.28 -13.30 3.97
C TRP A 200 12.63 -11.98 4.40
N ARG A 201 13.48 -10.98 4.72
CA ARG A 201 13.07 -9.69 5.25
C ARG A 201 12.00 -9.00 4.40
N HIS A 202 11.06 -8.37 5.09
CA HIS A 202 10.07 -7.47 4.53
C HIS A 202 10.54 -6.02 4.70
N TYR A 203 11.17 -5.46 3.67
CA TYR A 203 11.83 -4.14 3.67
C TYR A 203 10.97 -3.06 4.34
N ALA A 204 9.79 -2.76 3.78
CA ALA A 204 8.94 -1.69 4.30
C ALA A 204 8.37 -1.91 5.71
N LEU A 205 8.26 -3.16 6.19
CA LEU A 205 7.72 -3.41 7.55
C LEU A 205 8.84 -3.50 8.58
N ALA A 206 10.10 -3.53 8.16
CA ALA A 206 11.25 -3.85 9.00
C ALA A 206 11.09 -5.16 9.81
N PHE A 207 10.44 -6.16 9.21
CA PHE A 207 10.27 -7.48 9.82
C PHE A 207 11.16 -8.50 9.10
N ASP A 208 11.91 -9.30 9.85
CA ASP A 208 12.74 -10.38 9.28
C ASP A 208 11.87 -11.54 8.77
N HIS A 209 10.75 -11.79 9.45
CA HIS A 209 9.78 -12.82 9.09
C HIS A 209 8.38 -12.22 9.04
N TYR A 210 7.67 -12.47 7.95
CA TYR A 210 6.29 -12.02 7.77
C TYR A 210 5.52 -13.01 6.89
N THR A 211 4.22 -13.15 7.13
CA THR A 211 3.31 -13.93 6.29
C THR A 211 1.92 -13.31 6.36
N HIS A 212 0.97 -13.84 5.60
CA HIS A 212 -0.45 -13.50 5.77
C HIS A 212 -1.19 -14.64 6.44
N PHE A 213 -1.91 -14.32 7.51
CA PHE A 213 -2.68 -15.27 8.31
C PHE A 213 -4.09 -14.78 8.66
N THR A 214 -4.29 -13.46 8.75
CA THR A 214 -5.49 -12.88 9.37
C THR A 214 -6.72 -12.76 8.47
N SER A 215 -6.71 -13.28 7.25
CA SER A 215 -7.85 -13.15 6.31
C SER A 215 -8.06 -14.36 5.40
N PRO A 216 -8.22 -15.59 5.94
CA PRO A 216 -8.41 -16.82 5.16
C PRO A 216 -9.65 -16.83 4.27
N ILE A 217 -10.68 -16.04 4.59
CA ILE A 217 -11.92 -15.96 3.79
C ILE A 217 -11.66 -15.38 2.38
N ARG A 218 -10.68 -14.49 2.25
CA ARG A 218 -10.44 -13.69 1.03
C ARG A 218 -9.03 -13.84 0.45
N ARG A 219 -8.20 -14.70 1.03
CA ARG A 219 -6.81 -14.93 0.60
C ARG A 219 -6.44 -16.39 0.80
N TYR A 220 -6.07 -17.07 -0.27
CA TYR A 220 -5.70 -18.48 -0.24
C TYR A 220 -4.37 -18.74 0.51
N ALA A 221 -3.41 -17.82 0.43
CA ALA A 221 -2.15 -17.91 1.19
C ALA A 221 -2.39 -18.07 2.70
N ASP A 222 -3.36 -17.32 3.25
CA ASP A 222 -3.76 -17.46 4.66
C ASP A 222 -4.31 -18.87 4.93
N VAL A 223 -5.11 -19.45 4.03
CA VAL A 223 -5.63 -20.83 4.20
C VAL A 223 -4.49 -21.84 4.30
N VAL A 224 -3.47 -21.73 3.45
CA VAL A 224 -2.27 -22.60 3.50
C VAL A 224 -1.54 -22.44 4.83
N VAL A 225 -1.31 -21.20 5.28
CA VAL A 225 -0.67 -20.92 6.57
C VAL A 225 -1.50 -21.44 7.75
N HIS A 226 -2.83 -21.31 7.71
CA HIS A 226 -3.74 -21.86 8.73
C HIS A 226 -3.62 -23.38 8.81
N ARG A 227 -3.61 -24.07 7.66
CA ARG A 227 -3.44 -25.53 7.61
C ARG A 227 -2.10 -25.98 8.19
N LEU A 228 -1.03 -25.31 7.79
CA LEU A 228 0.32 -25.58 8.30
C LEU A 228 0.38 -25.36 9.82
N LEU A 229 -0.13 -24.23 10.32
CA LEU A 229 -0.16 -23.92 11.75
C LEU A 229 -0.94 -24.97 12.57
N VAL A 230 -2.09 -25.42 12.06
CA VAL A 230 -2.91 -26.43 12.73
C VAL A 230 -2.17 -27.77 12.81
N ASP A 231 -1.54 -28.21 11.73
CA ASP A 231 -0.80 -29.48 11.69
C ASP A 231 0.41 -29.46 12.65
N ILE A 232 1.17 -28.35 12.65
CA ILE A 232 2.29 -28.16 13.59
C ILE A 232 1.81 -28.24 15.04
N LEU A 233 0.72 -27.54 15.39
CA LEU A 233 0.19 -27.52 16.76
C LEU A 233 -0.35 -28.89 17.20
N ALA A 234 -0.95 -29.66 16.29
CA ALA A 234 -1.41 -31.02 16.58
C ALA A 234 -0.22 -31.93 16.94
N ARG A 235 0.85 -31.88 16.15
CA ARG A 235 2.08 -32.65 16.39
C ARG A 235 2.83 -32.24 17.65
N GLU A 236 2.85 -30.95 17.99
CA GLU A 236 3.40 -30.49 19.28
C GLU A 236 2.59 -31.01 20.48
N GLY A 237 1.26 -31.12 20.34
CA GLY A 237 0.37 -31.70 21.34
C GLY A 237 0.61 -33.19 21.56
N GLU A 238 0.82 -33.95 20.48
CA GLU A 238 1.13 -35.39 20.54
C GLU A 238 2.50 -35.67 21.16
N GLY A 239 3.51 -34.85 20.85
CA GLY A 239 4.87 -34.97 21.39
C GLY A 239 4.94 -34.85 22.92
N LYS A 240 4.03 -34.10 23.55
CA LYS A 240 3.95 -33.95 25.01
C LYS A 240 3.45 -35.21 25.72
N LYS A 241 2.73 -36.12 25.05
CA LYS A 241 2.25 -37.38 25.66
C LYS A 241 3.31 -38.49 25.73
N LYS A 242 4.42 -38.38 24.98
CA LYS A 242 5.38 -39.50 24.81
C LYS A 242 6.74 -39.38 25.51
N THR A 243 7.09 -38.29 26.21
CA THR A 243 8.38 -38.24 26.96
C THR A 243 8.37 -37.20 28.10
N LYS A 244 8.42 -37.67 29.36
CA LYS A 244 8.97 -36.86 30.47
C LYS A 244 10.48 -36.75 30.23
N GLY A 245 10.95 -35.62 29.69
CA GLY A 245 12.39 -35.35 29.54
C GLY A 245 12.90 -34.83 28.18
N SER A 246 12.05 -34.37 27.26
CA SER A 246 12.54 -33.85 25.95
C SER A 246 12.66 -32.33 25.92
N LYS A 247 13.83 -31.84 25.47
CA LYS A 247 14.19 -30.42 25.32
C LYS A 247 13.15 -29.63 24.50
N LYS A 248 12.89 -28.38 24.89
CA LYS A 248 12.12 -27.40 24.11
C LYS A 248 12.67 -27.32 22.68
N GLY A 249 11.79 -27.41 21.67
CA GLY A 249 12.13 -27.05 20.29
C GLY A 249 12.49 -28.21 19.36
N LYS A 250 11.63 -29.22 19.20
CA LYS A 250 11.75 -30.10 18.02
C LYS A 250 11.38 -29.28 16.78
N VAL A 251 12.38 -29.00 15.94
CA VAL A 251 12.17 -28.67 14.53
C VAL A 251 11.53 -29.91 13.90
N PHE A 252 10.43 -29.75 13.19
CA PHE A 252 9.77 -30.85 12.50
C PHE A 252 10.35 -31.02 11.11
N GLU A 253 11.67 -31.15 11.04
CA GLU A 253 12.33 -31.59 9.82
C GLU A 253 12.18 -33.10 9.72
N SER A 254 11.65 -33.49 8.57
CA SER A 254 11.71 -34.86 8.08
C SER A 254 13.17 -35.28 7.87
N THR A 255 13.86 -35.70 8.92
CA THR A 255 14.99 -36.63 8.78
C THR A 255 14.70 -37.92 9.54
N GLY A 256 13.50 -38.47 9.29
CA GLY A 256 13.33 -39.91 9.40
C GLY A 256 14.20 -40.59 8.34
N LYS A 257 14.96 -41.64 8.72
CA LYS A 257 15.65 -42.52 7.78
C LYS A 257 14.69 -42.88 6.64
N GLY A 258 14.95 -42.41 5.42
CA GLY A 258 14.13 -42.68 4.23
C GLY A 258 13.44 -41.47 3.58
N GLY A 259 13.60 -40.23 4.08
CA GLY A 259 13.12 -39.03 3.37
C GLY A 259 11.59 -38.84 3.33
N GLN A 260 10.83 -39.62 4.11
CA GLN A 260 9.38 -39.53 4.20
C GLN A 260 8.95 -38.77 5.47
N GLY A 261 8.76 -37.48 5.35
CA GLY A 261 7.97 -36.70 6.29
C GLY A 261 7.03 -35.79 5.51
N PRO A 262 5.99 -35.24 6.17
CA PRO A 262 4.87 -34.59 5.49
C PRO A 262 5.27 -33.32 4.73
N TRP A 263 6.46 -32.77 5.01
CA TRP A 263 7.01 -31.55 4.39
C TRP A 263 8.32 -31.83 3.64
N GLY A 264 8.43 -32.99 3.00
CA GLY A 264 9.56 -33.34 2.14
C GLY A 264 9.57 -32.56 0.81
N ALA A 265 10.53 -32.89 -0.07
CA ALA A 265 10.80 -32.15 -1.31
C ALA A 265 9.55 -31.93 -2.20
N LYS A 266 8.70 -32.96 -2.36
CA LYS A 266 7.46 -32.86 -3.14
C LYS A 266 6.50 -31.80 -2.59
N PHE A 267 6.31 -31.75 -1.27
CA PHE A 267 5.46 -30.72 -0.65
C PHE A 267 6.07 -29.33 -0.84
N THR A 268 7.39 -29.21 -0.71
CA THR A 268 8.09 -27.93 -0.94
C THR A 268 7.91 -27.45 -2.37
N GLU A 269 8.03 -28.33 -3.36
CA GLU A 269 7.79 -28.03 -4.78
C GLU A 269 6.35 -27.56 -5.03
N GLU A 270 5.35 -28.31 -4.57
CA GLU A 270 3.95 -27.90 -4.66
C GLU A 270 3.69 -26.55 -3.97
N LEU A 271 4.33 -26.30 -2.81
CA LEU A 271 4.19 -25.06 -2.09
C LEU A 271 4.81 -23.85 -2.82
N ILE A 272 5.91 -24.06 -3.56
CA ILE A 272 6.51 -23.05 -4.43
C ILE A 272 5.50 -22.65 -5.52
N ASP A 273 4.90 -23.63 -6.20
CA ASP A 273 3.89 -23.38 -7.23
C ASP A 273 2.68 -22.62 -6.67
N GLN A 274 2.22 -22.97 -5.46
CA GLN A 274 1.14 -22.24 -4.79
C GLN A 274 1.53 -20.79 -4.46
N CYS A 275 2.79 -20.54 -4.08
CA CYS A 275 3.28 -19.17 -3.85
C CYS A 275 3.24 -18.34 -5.13
N ASP A 276 3.72 -18.90 -6.24
CA ASP A 276 3.76 -18.23 -7.54
C ASP A 276 2.36 -17.96 -8.08
N HIS A 277 1.45 -18.93 -7.95
CA HIS A 277 0.05 -18.72 -8.27
C HIS A 277 -0.57 -17.59 -7.42
N CYS A 278 -0.35 -17.60 -6.11
CA CYS A 278 -0.83 -16.55 -5.21
C CYS A 278 -0.26 -15.16 -5.57
N ASN A 279 1.00 -15.09 -6.01
CA ASN A 279 1.63 -13.85 -6.49
C ASN A 279 0.97 -13.33 -7.77
N LYS A 280 0.77 -14.20 -8.77
CA LYS A 280 0.10 -13.85 -10.02
C LYS A 280 -1.32 -13.34 -9.78
N GLN A 281 -2.11 -14.07 -8.98
CA GLN A 281 -3.48 -13.67 -8.65
C GLN A 281 -3.53 -12.36 -7.84
N LYS A 282 -2.56 -12.14 -6.94
CA LYS A 282 -2.49 -10.88 -6.18
C LYS A 282 -2.25 -9.68 -7.09
N LEU A 283 -1.38 -9.82 -8.09
CA LEU A 283 -1.12 -8.77 -9.08
C LEU A 283 -2.33 -8.53 -9.98
N ALA A 284 -2.95 -9.59 -10.51
CA ALA A 284 -4.15 -9.49 -11.33
C ALA A 284 -5.31 -8.82 -10.57
N ALA A 285 -5.58 -9.24 -9.33
CA ALA A 285 -6.61 -8.63 -8.50
C ALA A 285 -6.35 -7.14 -8.22
N LYS A 286 -5.08 -6.75 -8.03
CA LYS A 286 -4.71 -5.33 -7.87
C LYS A 286 -4.97 -4.54 -9.15
N ALA A 287 -4.58 -5.06 -10.31
CA ALA A 287 -4.83 -4.41 -11.60
C ALA A 287 -6.33 -4.21 -11.84
N VAL A 288 -7.16 -5.21 -11.58
CA VAL A 288 -8.63 -5.10 -11.71
C VAL A 288 -9.20 -4.07 -10.73
N GLN A 289 -8.75 -4.06 -9.48
CA GLN A 289 -9.18 -3.07 -8.50
C GLN A 289 -8.84 -1.63 -8.94
N ASP A 290 -7.60 -1.40 -9.38
CA ASP A 290 -7.14 -0.08 -9.82
C ASP A 290 -7.90 0.37 -11.10
N SER A 291 -8.13 -0.54 -12.05
CA SER A 291 -8.91 -0.26 -13.27
C SER A 291 -10.39 0.02 -12.98
N SER A 292 -11.00 -0.71 -12.04
CA SER A 292 -12.39 -0.49 -11.65
C SER A 292 -12.59 0.93 -11.11
N ILE A 293 -11.71 1.39 -10.21
CA ILE A 293 -11.76 2.75 -9.68
C ILE A 293 -11.64 3.78 -10.81
N LYS A 294 -10.73 3.57 -11.77
CA LYS A 294 -10.55 4.47 -12.92
C LYS A 294 -11.80 4.55 -13.79
N ILE A 295 -12.47 3.43 -14.05
CA ILE A 295 -13.71 3.40 -14.85
C ILE A 295 -14.81 4.24 -14.17
N TYR A 296 -15.03 4.03 -12.87
CA TYR A 296 -16.05 4.79 -12.15
C TYR A 296 -15.70 6.28 -12.03
N LEU A 297 -14.42 6.60 -11.86
CA LEU A 297 -13.95 7.99 -11.89
C LEU A 297 -14.20 8.63 -13.26
N ALA A 298 -13.92 7.91 -14.35
CA ALA A 298 -14.18 8.39 -15.71
C ALA A 298 -15.68 8.64 -15.93
N LEU A 299 -16.54 7.70 -15.54
CA LEU A 299 -18.01 7.83 -15.65
C LEU A 299 -18.55 9.04 -14.87
N TRP A 300 -17.96 9.36 -13.72
CA TRP A 300 -18.32 10.57 -12.97
C TRP A 300 -17.89 11.84 -13.71
N LEU A 301 -16.63 11.89 -14.16
CA LEU A 301 -16.03 13.03 -14.88
C LEU A 301 -16.57 13.22 -16.31
N GLN A 302 -17.41 12.32 -16.81
CA GLN A 302 -18.15 12.52 -18.06
C GLN A 302 -19.31 13.50 -17.88
N LYS A 303 -19.90 13.58 -16.68
CA LYS A 303 -21.06 14.42 -16.40
C LYS A 303 -20.64 15.87 -16.15
N GLU A 304 -19.53 16.05 -15.46
CA GLU A 304 -19.04 17.36 -15.04
C GLU A 304 -17.50 17.33 -14.96
N SER A 305 -16.87 18.42 -15.42
CA SER A 305 -15.42 18.61 -15.25
C SER A 305 -15.10 18.92 -13.80
N TYR A 306 -13.97 18.43 -13.30
CA TYR A 306 -13.55 18.67 -11.92
C TYR A 306 -12.25 19.46 -11.85
N GLU A 307 -12.30 20.68 -11.32
CA GLU A 307 -11.11 21.49 -11.08
C GLU A 307 -10.46 21.16 -9.74
N THR A 308 -9.14 20.93 -9.75
CA THR A 308 -8.35 20.57 -8.57
C THR A 308 -6.92 21.06 -8.72
N GLU A 309 -6.21 21.13 -7.60
CA GLU A 309 -4.75 21.28 -7.60
C GLU A 309 -4.06 20.00 -8.06
N ALA A 310 -2.94 20.17 -8.76
CA ALA A 310 -2.05 19.10 -9.17
C ALA A 310 -0.59 19.55 -9.10
N VAL A 311 0.31 18.61 -8.86
CA VAL A 311 1.77 18.84 -8.86
C VAL A 311 2.36 18.32 -10.16
N ILE A 312 3.14 19.13 -10.84
CA ILE A 312 3.85 18.71 -12.06
C ILE A 312 4.93 17.70 -11.69
N LEU A 313 4.87 16.48 -12.23
CA LEU A 313 5.88 15.45 -12.00
C LEU A 313 6.96 15.42 -13.07
N ASP A 314 6.55 15.63 -14.33
CA ASP A 314 7.45 15.56 -15.48
C ASP A 314 6.98 16.45 -16.62
N LEU A 315 7.89 17.28 -17.12
CA LEU A 315 7.71 18.09 -18.31
C LEU A 315 8.44 17.44 -19.49
N ASN A 316 7.68 16.76 -20.37
CA ASN A 316 8.23 16.08 -21.54
C ASN A 316 8.24 17.00 -22.78
N GLY A 317 8.86 18.17 -22.61
CA GLY A 317 8.95 19.18 -23.66
C GLY A 317 7.58 19.53 -24.27
N PRO A 318 7.49 19.78 -25.60
CA PRO A 318 6.27 20.24 -26.23
C PRO A 318 5.19 19.16 -26.42
N LYS A 319 5.42 17.92 -25.94
CA LYS A 319 4.50 16.80 -26.19
C LYS A 319 3.41 16.72 -25.12
N TRP A 320 3.82 16.54 -23.88
CA TRP A 320 2.92 16.33 -22.76
C TRP A 320 3.58 16.70 -21.43
N MET A 321 2.74 16.85 -20.41
CA MET A 321 3.13 17.07 -19.03
C MET A 321 2.42 16.05 -18.14
N GLY A 322 3.18 15.37 -17.29
CA GLY A 322 2.65 14.46 -16.28
C GLY A 322 2.35 15.25 -15.01
N VAL A 323 1.14 15.12 -14.49
CA VAL A 323 0.71 15.77 -13.26
C VAL A 323 0.21 14.73 -12.27
N PHE A 324 0.45 14.97 -10.99
CA PHE A 324 -0.11 14.19 -9.90
C PHE A 324 -1.23 14.99 -9.24
N VAL A 325 -2.42 14.40 -9.13
CA VAL A 325 -3.56 14.99 -8.40
C VAL A 325 -3.61 14.35 -7.01
N PRO A 326 -3.19 15.06 -5.94
CA PRO A 326 -3.10 14.49 -4.60
C PRO A 326 -4.45 14.04 -4.05
N GLU A 327 -5.53 14.74 -4.38
CA GLU A 327 -6.88 14.41 -3.91
C GLU A 327 -7.31 13.00 -4.33
N PHE A 328 -6.98 12.60 -5.56
CA PHE A 328 -7.30 11.26 -6.06
C PHE A 328 -6.16 10.26 -5.88
N GLY A 329 -4.95 10.73 -5.56
CA GLY A 329 -3.75 9.92 -5.50
C GLY A 329 -3.40 9.29 -6.85
N MET A 330 -3.65 10.02 -7.93
CA MET A 330 -3.50 9.53 -9.30
C MET A 330 -2.63 10.45 -10.15
N GLU A 331 -1.88 9.82 -11.07
CA GLU A 331 -1.14 10.51 -12.12
C GLU A 331 -2.05 10.67 -13.35
N PHE A 332 -2.04 11.85 -13.94
CA PHE A 332 -2.71 12.18 -15.19
C PHE A 332 -1.73 12.80 -16.18
N VAL A 333 -2.08 12.75 -17.46
CA VAL A 333 -1.28 13.33 -18.52
C VAL A 333 -2.08 14.45 -19.17
N LEU A 334 -1.39 15.58 -19.39
CA LEU A 334 -1.87 16.69 -20.20
C LEU A 334 -1.13 16.69 -21.52
N TYR A 335 -1.86 16.60 -22.62
CA TYR A 335 -1.29 16.68 -23.97
C TYR A 335 -1.40 18.09 -24.52
N TRP A 336 -0.25 18.77 -24.74
CA TRP A 336 -0.25 20.17 -25.21
C TRP A 336 -0.89 20.33 -26.59
N ARG A 337 -0.93 19.27 -27.41
CA ARG A 337 -1.59 19.27 -28.73
C ARG A 337 -3.12 19.35 -28.65
N GLU A 338 -3.71 18.93 -27.54
CA GLU A 338 -5.15 18.95 -27.34
C GLU A 338 -5.63 20.27 -26.77
N GLU A 339 -4.69 21.09 -26.30
CA GLU A 339 -4.98 22.39 -25.75
C GLU A 339 -5.20 23.41 -26.87
N ARG A 340 -6.37 24.06 -26.81
CA ARG A 340 -6.82 25.02 -27.82
C ARG A 340 -6.94 26.43 -27.26
N ARG A 341 -6.63 26.65 -25.98
CA ARG A 341 -6.78 27.94 -25.31
C ARG A 341 -5.47 28.73 -25.24
N PHE A 342 -4.31 28.05 -25.28
CA PHE A 342 -2.99 28.67 -25.18
C PHE A 342 -1.92 27.88 -25.94
N LYS A 343 -0.79 28.52 -26.22
CA LYS A 343 0.38 27.94 -26.89
C LYS A 343 1.47 27.61 -25.86
N ALA A 344 1.96 26.37 -25.87
CA ALA A 344 3.06 25.94 -25.02
C ALA A 344 4.40 25.95 -25.80
N ARG A 345 5.44 26.57 -25.24
CA ARG A 345 6.80 26.62 -25.80
C ARG A 345 7.81 26.08 -24.80
N TRP A 346 8.53 25.03 -25.19
CA TRP A 346 9.59 24.45 -24.37
C TRP A 346 10.87 25.27 -24.48
N ASP A 347 11.45 25.62 -23.33
CA ASP A 347 12.81 26.17 -23.25
C ASP A 347 13.78 25.05 -22.82
N SER A 348 14.61 24.61 -23.77
CA SER A 348 15.60 23.54 -23.53
C SER A 348 16.73 23.95 -22.57
N THR A 349 17.01 25.25 -22.43
CA THR A 349 18.09 25.77 -21.60
C THR A 349 17.66 25.76 -20.13
N SER A 350 16.50 26.34 -19.84
CA SER A 350 15.96 26.38 -18.47
C SER A 350 15.22 25.10 -18.07
N LYS A 351 14.89 24.23 -19.04
CA LYS A 351 14.02 23.05 -18.86
C LYS A 351 12.64 23.42 -18.30
N LYS A 352 12.14 24.59 -18.69
CA LYS A 352 10.83 25.12 -18.29
C LYS A 352 9.89 25.15 -19.49
N MET A 353 8.59 25.10 -19.20
CA MET A 353 7.55 25.25 -20.19
C MET A 353 6.91 26.63 -20.09
N ASN A 354 6.96 27.41 -21.17
CA ASN A 354 6.37 28.73 -21.26
C ASN A 354 4.98 28.62 -21.90
N VAL A 355 3.94 29.02 -21.17
CA VAL A 355 2.56 29.04 -21.66
C VAL A 355 2.20 30.47 -22.08
N CYS A 356 1.73 30.65 -23.30
CA CYS A 356 1.44 31.96 -23.91
C CYS A 356 0.00 32.04 -24.45
N ALA A 357 -0.58 33.24 -24.46
CA ALA A 357 -1.86 33.49 -25.13
C ALA A 357 -1.78 33.20 -26.65
N LEU A 358 -2.90 32.83 -27.27
CA LEU A 358 -2.96 32.54 -28.71
C LEU A 358 -2.84 33.79 -29.60
N GLU A 359 -3.38 34.93 -29.15
CA GLU A 359 -3.55 36.14 -29.96
C GLU A 359 -2.55 37.27 -29.63
N SER A 360 -1.55 37.03 -28.77
CA SER A 360 -0.60 38.09 -28.41
C SER A 360 0.37 38.40 -29.55
N THR A 361 0.20 39.59 -30.15
CA THR A 361 1.16 40.26 -31.05
C THR A 361 2.32 40.92 -30.30
N LYS A 362 2.25 41.03 -28.97
CA LYS A 362 3.41 41.39 -28.14
C LYS A 362 4.25 40.14 -27.91
N GLU A 363 5.38 40.07 -28.61
CA GLU A 363 6.36 39.01 -28.46
C GLU A 363 6.88 38.92 -27.02
N ASN A 364 6.86 37.70 -26.48
CA ASN A 364 7.74 37.14 -25.44
C ASN A 364 7.36 37.10 -23.96
N GLU A 365 6.25 37.67 -23.47
CA GLU A 365 5.89 37.46 -22.06
C GLU A 365 4.97 36.23 -21.87
N PRO A 366 5.42 35.16 -21.18
CA PRO A 366 4.57 34.00 -20.92
C PRO A 366 3.53 34.32 -19.85
N LEU A 367 2.30 33.87 -20.08
CA LEU A 367 1.22 33.89 -19.08
C LEU A 367 1.61 33.12 -17.82
N LEU A 368 2.30 32.00 -18.03
CA LEU A 368 2.76 31.13 -16.96
C LEU A 368 4.05 30.43 -17.36
N ARG A 369 5.01 30.39 -16.45
CA ARG A 369 6.20 29.54 -16.58
C ARG A 369 6.02 28.33 -15.69
N LEU A 370 6.10 27.16 -16.29
CA LEU A 370 5.91 25.87 -15.65
C LEU A 370 7.24 25.17 -15.44
N GLU A 371 7.45 24.66 -14.23
CA GLU A 371 8.58 23.82 -13.87
C GLU A 371 8.14 22.56 -13.13
N ASN A 372 9.03 21.55 -13.08
CA ASN A 372 8.73 20.34 -12.33
C ASN A 372 8.52 20.69 -10.85
N PHE A 373 7.57 19.99 -10.22
CA PHE A 373 7.18 20.13 -8.81
C PHE A 373 6.46 21.42 -8.45
N GLN A 374 6.15 22.25 -9.43
CA GLN A 374 5.23 23.36 -9.25
C GLN A 374 3.79 22.85 -9.11
N THR A 375 3.05 23.42 -8.16
CA THR A 375 1.60 23.24 -8.04
C THR A 375 0.87 24.10 -9.07
N VAL A 376 -0.06 23.49 -9.78
CA VAL A 376 -0.90 24.12 -10.80
C VAL A 376 -2.36 23.72 -10.61
N ARG A 377 -3.29 24.49 -11.15
CA ARG A 377 -4.69 24.08 -11.24
C ARG A 377 -4.93 23.31 -12.54
N VAL A 378 -5.66 22.22 -12.44
CA VAL A 378 -6.08 21.42 -13.59
C VAL A 378 -7.58 21.13 -13.52
N SER A 379 -8.20 21.06 -14.69
CA SER A 379 -9.55 20.55 -14.88
C SER A 379 -9.45 19.13 -15.42
N LEU A 380 -9.98 18.16 -14.67
CA LEU A 380 -10.09 16.78 -15.13
C LEU A 380 -11.40 16.60 -15.87
N VAL A 381 -11.31 16.02 -17.06
CA VAL A 381 -12.47 15.73 -17.90
C VAL A 381 -12.35 14.31 -18.41
N SER A 382 -13.46 13.59 -18.48
CA SER A 382 -13.48 12.32 -19.19
C SER A 382 -14.12 12.46 -20.57
N ALA A 383 -13.41 11.99 -21.59
CA ALA A 383 -13.89 11.95 -22.96
C ALA A 383 -13.68 10.56 -23.56
N PHE A 384 -14.56 10.15 -24.47
CA PHE A 384 -14.40 8.91 -25.20
C PHE A 384 -13.26 9.02 -26.21
N ASP A 385 -12.20 8.24 -26.03
CA ASP A 385 -11.15 8.09 -27.04
C ASP A 385 -11.54 6.98 -28.03
N LYS A 386 -11.64 7.37 -29.30
CA LYS A 386 -11.96 6.46 -30.40
C LYS A 386 -10.85 5.43 -30.67
N ARG A 387 -9.60 5.71 -30.27
CA ARG A 387 -8.48 4.79 -30.50
C ARG A 387 -8.43 3.68 -29.47
N SER A 388 -8.58 4.02 -28.18
CA SER A 388 -8.65 3.05 -27.11
C SER A 388 -10.05 2.43 -26.94
N CYS A 389 -11.07 2.96 -27.63
CA CYS A 389 -12.47 2.58 -27.49
C CYS A 389 -12.94 2.62 -26.02
N ALA A 390 -12.40 3.58 -25.26
CA ALA A 390 -12.64 3.71 -23.84
C ALA A 390 -12.74 5.18 -23.45
N ASN A 391 -13.38 5.45 -22.32
CA ASN A 391 -13.32 6.77 -21.70
C ASN A 391 -11.96 6.96 -21.05
N GLU A 392 -11.23 7.97 -21.51
CA GLU A 392 -9.99 8.40 -20.91
C GLU A 392 -10.21 9.66 -20.09
N ILE A 393 -9.47 9.78 -18.98
CA ILE A 393 -9.47 10.99 -18.16
C ILE A 393 -8.25 11.80 -18.57
N THR A 394 -8.48 13.00 -19.08
CA THR A 394 -7.41 13.94 -19.43
C THR A 394 -7.42 15.11 -18.46
N ALA A 395 -6.22 15.59 -18.13
CA ALA A 395 -6.04 16.81 -17.36
C ALA A 395 -5.83 17.98 -18.32
N LYS A 396 -6.49 19.10 -18.07
CA LYS A 396 -6.31 20.36 -18.80
C LYS A 396 -5.85 21.45 -17.82
N LEU A 397 -4.85 22.24 -18.19
CA LEU A 397 -4.33 23.30 -17.32
C LEU A 397 -5.37 24.42 -17.22
N VAL A 398 -5.55 24.96 -16.02
CA VAL A 398 -6.40 26.11 -15.73
C VAL A 398 -5.47 27.26 -15.36
N ILE A 399 -5.52 28.34 -16.15
CA ILE A 399 -4.72 29.57 -15.95
C ILE A 399 -5.57 30.57 -15.21
#